data_AF-A0A2U9AZ92-F1
#
_entry.id   AF-A0A2U9AZ92-F1
#
_cell.length_a   1.000
_cell.length_b   1.000
_cell.length_c   1.000
_cell.angle_alpha   90.00
_cell.angle_beta   90.00
_cell.angle_gamma   90.00
#
_symmetry.space_group_name_H-M   'P 1'
#
loop_
_entity.id
_entity.type
_entity.pdbx_description
1 polymer ?
#
loop_
_entity_poly.entity_id
_entity_poly.type
_entity_poly.pdbx_seq_one_letter_code
_entity_poly.pdbx_strand_id
1 'polypeptide(L)'
;MRKYPNPMNPNVVGVDVLDRSLDAEGRLHSHRLLSTEWGLPGIVRAILGTSHTQTYVKEHSVVDPLEKKLELCSTNITLTNLISVDERLLYRPHPDNPEV
;
A
#
# COMPACT_ATOMS: atom_id res chain seq x y z
N MET A 1 -7.62 3.20 -9.71
CA MET A 1 -8.09 3.00 -8.32
C MET A 1 -7.80 4.24 -7.51
N ARG A 2 -8.78 4.75 -6.74
CA ARG A 2 -8.67 5.99 -5.95
C ARG A 2 -9.20 5.73 -4.54
N LYS A 3 -8.42 5.00 -3.72
CA LYS A 3 -8.73 4.68 -2.32
C LYS A 3 -8.46 5.87 -1.38
N TYR A 4 -7.58 6.78 -1.78
CA TYR A 4 -7.16 7.93 -0.99
C TYR A 4 -7.34 9.25 -1.78
N PRO A 5 -7.57 10.37 -1.09
CA PRO A 5 -7.77 10.49 0.38
C PRO A 5 -9.12 9.90 0.84
N ASN A 6 -9.17 9.36 2.07
CA ASN A 6 -10.38 8.78 2.67
C ASN A 6 -10.47 9.13 4.17
N PRO A 7 -11.63 9.61 4.67
CA PRO A 7 -11.82 9.94 6.10
C PRO A 7 -11.54 8.78 7.08
N MET A 8 -11.64 7.52 6.65
CA MET A 8 -11.34 6.36 7.51
C MET A 8 -9.84 6.19 7.80
N ASN A 9 -8.97 6.77 6.98
CA ASN A 9 -7.51 6.66 7.11
C ASN A 9 -6.87 8.05 6.89
N PRO A 10 -7.03 8.97 7.85
CA PRO A 10 -6.53 10.35 7.72
C PRO A 10 -5.00 10.42 7.76
N ASN A 11 -4.34 9.38 8.30
CA ASN A 11 -2.89 9.33 8.43
C ASN A 11 -2.18 9.12 7.10
N VAL A 12 -2.89 8.77 6.02
CA VAL A 12 -2.30 8.70 4.67
C VAL A 12 -2.35 10.09 4.05
N VAL A 13 -1.23 10.81 4.16
CA VAL A 13 -1.11 12.21 3.73
C VAL A 13 -0.82 12.35 2.24
N GLY A 14 -0.22 11.34 1.61
CA GLY A 14 0.14 11.39 0.19
C GLY A 14 0.21 10.01 -0.45
N VAL A 15 -0.14 9.93 -1.73
CA VAL A 15 -0.03 8.72 -2.54
C VAL A 15 0.45 9.10 -3.92
N ASP A 16 1.63 8.60 -4.27
CA ASP A 16 2.27 8.85 -5.57
C ASP A 16 2.36 7.55 -6.36
N VAL A 17 2.13 7.63 -7.67
CA VAL A 17 2.35 6.51 -8.59
C VAL A 17 3.75 6.68 -9.16
N LEU A 18 4.65 5.79 -8.79
CA LEU A 18 6.06 5.83 -9.23
C LEU A 18 6.21 5.25 -10.63
N ASP A 19 5.54 4.12 -10.88
CA ASP A 19 5.53 3.45 -12.17
C ASP A 19 4.18 2.79 -12.42
N ARG A 20 3.80 2.74 -13.69
CA ARG A 20 2.64 1.98 -14.14
C ARG A 20 2.89 1.45 -15.54
N SER A 21 2.89 0.15 -15.66
CA SER A 21 3.21 -0.57 -16.89
C SER A 21 2.25 -1.74 -17.12
N LEU A 22 2.10 -2.11 -18.38
CA LEU A 22 1.40 -3.33 -18.77
C LEU A 22 2.46 -4.38 -19.09
N ASP A 23 2.25 -5.61 -18.61
CA ASP A 23 3.11 -6.73 -19.02
C ASP A 23 2.69 -7.32 -20.36
N ALA A 24 3.44 -8.31 -20.84
CA ALA A 24 3.18 -9.00 -22.10
C ALA A 24 1.84 -9.76 -22.09
N GLU A 25 1.34 -10.12 -20.91
CA GLU A 25 0.06 -10.80 -20.69
C GLU A 25 -1.12 -9.81 -20.56
N GLY A 26 -0.87 -8.50 -20.59
CA GLY A 26 -1.89 -7.47 -20.48
C GLY A 26 -2.34 -7.16 -19.04
N ARG A 27 -1.60 -7.62 -18.03
CA ARG A 27 -1.84 -7.29 -16.61
C ARG A 27 -1.23 -5.92 -16.29
N LEU A 28 -1.95 -5.13 -15.50
CA LEU A 28 -1.52 -3.79 -15.11
C LEU A 28 -0.71 -3.86 -13.82
N HIS A 29 0.57 -3.57 -13.91
CA HIS A 29 1.47 -3.38 -12.77
C HIS A 29 1.45 -1.91 -12.38
N SER A 30 1.40 -1.65 -11.08
CA SER A 30 1.48 -0.29 -10.55
C SER A 30 2.30 -0.28 -9.28
N HIS A 31 3.34 0.53 -9.28
CA HIS A 31 4.16 0.84 -8.12
C HIS A 31 3.70 2.16 -7.53
N ARG A 32 3.31 2.14 -6.26
CA ARG A 32 2.87 3.33 -5.53
C ARG A 32 3.72 3.53 -4.29
N LEU A 33 3.94 4.78 -3.95
CA LEU A 33 4.54 5.21 -2.70
C LEU A 33 3.48 5.88 -1.86
N LEU A 34 3.28 5.38 -0.65
CA LEU A 34 2.35 5.96 0.31
C LEU A 34 3.16 6.68 1.37
N SER A 35 2.85 7.96 1.57
CA SER A 35 3.35 8.77 2.67
C SER A 35 2.32 8.76 3.78
N THR A 36 2.72 8.31 4.97
CA THR A 36 1.85 8.28 6.13
C THR A 36 2.47 9.03 7.30
N GLU A 37 1.66 9.83 7.99
CA GLU A 37 2.09 10.57 9.16
C GLU A 37 1.41 10.00 10.40
N TRP A 38 2.22 9.56 11.37
CA TRP A 38 1.74 8.97 12.61
C TRP A 38 2.21 9.79 13.80
N GLY A 39 1.28 10.11 14.71
CA GLY A 39 1.60 10.62 16.03
C GLY A 39 2.22 9.52 16.90
N LEU A 40 3.52 9.24 16.72
CA LEU A 40 4.22 8.21 17.49
C LEU A 40 4.34 8.65 18.98
N PRO A 41 3.97 7.78 19.94
CA PRO A 41 4.18 8.05 21.37
C PRO A 41 5.66 8.34 21.68
N GLY A 42 5.91 9.20 22.67
CA GLY A 42 7.28 9.65 23.01
C GLY A 42 8.28 8.52 23.29
N ILE A 43 7.83 7.42 23.90
CA ILE A 43 8.65 6.22 24.15
C ILE A 43 9.10 5.59 22.83
N VAL A 44 8.20 5.48 21.86
CA VAL A 44 8.49 4.90 20.55
C VAL A 44 9.46 5.79 19.78
N ARG A 45 9.31 7.11 19.85
CA ARG A 45 10.28 8.07 19.26
C ARG A 45 11.67 7.96 19.89
N ALA A 46 11.74 7.77 21.22
CA ALA A 46 13.00 7.60 21.93
C ALA A 46 13.73 6.30 21.53
N ILE A 47 12.99 5.20 21.35
CA ILE A 47 13.54 3.91 20.88
C ILE A 47 13.99 4.00 19.42
N LEU A 48 13.18 4.65 18.57
CA LEU A 48 13.47 4.79 17.14
C LEU A 48 14.58 5.80 16.85
N GLY A 49 14.90 6.69 17.79
CA GLY A 49 15.90 7.73 17.63
C GLY A 49 15.55 8.75 16.53
N THR A 50 14.29 8.79 16.09
CA THR A 50 13.84 9.71 15.04
C THR A 50 12.82 10.71 15.60
N SER A 51 12.99 11.98 15.22
CA SER A 51 11.99 13.02 15.46
C SER A 51 10.88 13.02 14.41
N HIS A 52 11.12 12.36 13.26
CA HIS A 52 10.23 12.37 12.10
C HIS A 52 9.05 11.41 12.29
N THR A 53 7.84 11.95 12.18
CA THR A 53 6.55 11.25 12.27
C THR A 53 6.11 10.64 10.94
N GLN A 54 6.78 11.00 9.84
CA GLN A 54 6.46 10.54 8.50
C GLN A 54 7.14 9.20 8.18
N THR A 55 6.35 8.26 7.70
CA THR A 55 6.79 6.92 7.29
C THR A 55 6.31 6.62 5.88
N TYR A 56 7.12 5.86 5.15
CA TYR A 56 6.87 5.51 3.76
C TYR A 56 6.58 4.02 3.61
N VAL A 57 5.62 3.72 2.76
CA VAL A 57 5.21 2.35 2.41
C VAL A 57 5.29 2.20 0.90
N LYS A 58 5.97 1.15 0.42
CA LYS A 58 5.90 0.75 -0.98
C LYS A 58 4.68 -0.14 -1.16
N GLU A 59 3.93 0.11 -2.22
CA GLU A 59 2.81 -0.73 -2.61
C GLU A 59 3.01 -1.15 -4.07
N HIS A 60 2.90 -2.45 -4.32
CA HIS A 60 2.91 -3.03 -5.64
C HIS A 60 1.56 -3.69 -5.89
N SER A 61 0.86 -3.29 -6.95
CA SER A 61 -0.43 -3.88 -7.32
C SER A 61 -0.41 -4.42 -8.73
N VAL A 62 -0.96 -5.62 -8.90
CA VAL A 62 -1.14 -6.30 -10.18
C VAL A 62 -2.62 -6.52 -10.42
N VAL A 63 -3.13 -5.99 -11.55
CA VAL A 63 -4.50 -6.20 -12.00
C VAL A 63 -4.49 -7.14 -13.18
N ASP A 64 -5.12 -8.30 -13.03
CA ASP A 64 -5.39 -9.23 -14.11
C ASP A 64 -6.84 -9.09 -14.58
N PRO A 65 -7.08 -8.55 -15.80
CA PRO A 65 -8.43 -8.39 -16.32
C PRO A 65 -9.06 -9.71 -16.79
N LEU A 66 -8.26 -10.73 -17.14
CA LEU A 66 -8.73 -12.03 -17.60
C LEU A 66 -9.21 -12.88 -16.42
N GLU A 67 -8.39 -12.97 -15.38
CA GLU A 67 -8.75 -13.68 -14.14
C GLU A 67 -9.66 -12.85 -13.21
N LYS A 68 -9.93 -11.58 -13.56
CA LYS A 68 -10.61 -10.59 -12.70
C LYS A 68 -9.99 -10.52 -11.31
N LYS A 69 -8.66 -10.66 -11.24
CA LYS A 69 -7.90 -10.76 -9.99
C LYS A 69 -7.14 -9.47 -9.75
N LEU A 70 -7.22 -8.95 -8.54
CA LEU A 70 -6.39 -7.81 -8.10
C LEU A 70 -5.55 -8.25 -6.90
N GLU A 71 -4.23 -8.23 -7.05
CA GLU A 71 -3.27 -8.52 -6.00
C GLU A 71 -2.55 -7.24 -5.58
N LEU A 72 -2.45 -6.98 -4.28
CA LEU A 72 -1.69 -5.86 -3.74
C LEU A 72 -0.74 -6.37 -2.67
N CYS A 73 0.52 -5.94 -2.76
CA CYS A 73 1.54 -6.20 -1.77
C CYS A 73 2.06 -4.86 -1.26
N SER A 74 1.94 -4.63 0.05
CA SER A 74 2.40 -3.42 0.71
C SER A 74 3.47 -3.76 1.75
N THR A 75 4.59 -3.05 1.71
CA THR A 75 5.69 -3.22 2.66
C THR A 75 6.17 -1.85 3.14
N ASN A 76 6.44 -1.69 4.43
CA ASN A 76 7.05 -0.46 4.92
C ASN A 76 8.51 -0.33 4.44
N ILE A 77 8.89 0.87 3.99
CA ILE A 77 10.28 1.22 3.67
C ILE A 77 10.96 1.87 4.88
N THR A 78 10.23 2.73 5.60
CA THR A 78 10.76 3.37 6.80
C THR A 78 10.66 2.41 7.98
N LEU A 79 11.69 2.41 8.83
CA LEU A 79 11.79 1.56 10.02
C LEU A 79 11.89 0.06 9.75
N THR A 80 12.11 -0.37 8.51
CA THR A 80 12.29 -1.80 8.16
C THR A 80 13.46 -2.44 8.91
N ASN A 81 14.46 -1.64 9.32
CA ASN A 81 15.57 -2.08 10.15
C ASN A 81 15.16 -2.47 11.59
N LEU A 82 14.01 -1.98 12.07
CA LEU A 82 13.45 -2.35 13.37
C LEU A 82 12.28 -3.34 13.20
N ILE A 83 11.32 -3.03 12.34
CA ILE A 83 10.11 -3.82 12.10
C ILE A 83 9.80 -3.79 10.60
N SER A 84 9.70 -4.96 9.98
CA SER A 84 9.13 -5.12 8.63
C SER A 84 7.71 -5.67 8.76
N VAL A 85 6.77 -5.00 8.10
CA VAL A 85 5.38 -5.40 7.97
C VAL A 85 5.11 -5.59 6.49
N ASP A 86 4.75 -6.81 6.13
CA ASP A 86 4.38 -7.21 4.78
C ASP A 86 2.90 -7.59 4.77
N GLU A 87 2.11 -6.79 4.05
CA GLU A 87 0.68 -7.00 3.87
C GLU A 87 0.42 -7.46 2.44
N ARG A 88 -0.35 -8.54 2.27
CA ARG A 88 -0.76 -9.04 0.96
C ARG A 88 -2.26 -9.20 0.90
N LEU A 89 -2.88 -8.49 -0.04
CA LEU A 89 -4.32 -8.51 -0.29
C LEU A 89 -4.60 -9.13 -1.64
N LEU A 90 -5.65 -9.94 -1.68
CA LEU A 90 -6.12 -10.60 -2.88
C LEU A 90 -7.61 -10.39 -3.03
N TYR A 91 -7.99 -9.66 -4.08
CA TYR A 91 -9.37 -9.43 -4.46
C TYR A 91 -9.73 -10.32 -5.65
N ARG A 92 -10.85 -11.02 -5.51
CA ARG A 92 -11.47 -11.87 -6.54
C ARG A 92 -12.99 -11.69 -6.46
N PRO A 93 -13.73 -11.89 -7.56
CA PRO A 93 -15.18 -11.92 -7.54
C PRO A 93 -15.67 -12.98 -6.55
N HIS A 94 -16.81 -12.72 -5.90
CA HIS A 94 -17.40 -13.68 -4.99
C HIS A 94 -17.83 -14.93 -5.77
N PRO A 95 -17.54 -16.16 -5.30
CA PRO A 95 -17.84 -17.39 -6.04
C PRO A 95 -19.33 -17.56 -6.34
N ASP A 96 -20.19 -17.23 -5.37
CA ASP A 96 -21.65 -17.38 -5.51
C ASP A 96 -22.35 -16.13 -6.04
N ASN A 97 -21.64 -15.02 -6.21
CA ASN A 97 -22.23 -13.76 -6.66
C ASN A 97 -21.22 -12.90 -7.43
N PRO A 98 -20.86 -13.31 -8.67
CA PRO A 98 -19.75 -12.73 -9.41
C PRO A 98 -20.04 -11.35 -10.03
N GLU A 99 -21.29 -10.87 -9.96
CA GLU A 99 -21.75 -9.61 -10.56
C GLU A 99 -21.91 -8.46 -9.55
N VAL A 100 -21.77 -8.72 -8.25
CA VAL A 100 -21.84 -7.72 -7.17
C VAL A 100 -20.46 -7.31 -6.70
#